data_AF-A0A410PNF2-F1
#
_entry.id   AF-A0A410PNF2-F1
#
_cell.length_a   1.000
_cell.length_b   1.000
_cell.length_c   1.000
_cell.angle_alpha   90.00
_cell.angle_beta   90.00
_cell.angle_gamma   90.00
#
_symmetry.space_group_name_H-M   'P 1'
#
loop_
_entity.id
_entity.type
_entity.pdbx_description
1 polymer ?
#
loop_
_entity_poly.entity_id
_entity_poly.type
_entity_poly.pdbx_seq_one_letter_code
_entity_poly.pdbx_strand_id
1 'polypeptide(L)' 'MMIICIILIVFAIYALSGNMQNGGFGSGNNALKILEDRYAKGEIGDDEYIKKRDLILKK' A
#
# COMPACT_ATOMS: atom_id res chain seq x y z
N MET A 1 -10.96 -13.25 -23.82
CA MET A 1 -9.56 -13.71 -23.62
C MET A 1 -8.66 -12.58 -23.14
N MET A 2 -8.55 -11.45 -23.85
CA MET A 2 -7.71 -10.31 -23.44
C MET A 2 -8.09 -9.66 -22.10
N ILE A 3 -9.40 -9.53 -21.83
CA ILE A 3 -9.92 -8.96 -20.56
C ILE A 3 -9.59 -9.82 -19.33
N ILE A 4 -9.66 -11.15 -19.49
CA ILE A 4 -9.33 -12.09 -18.41
C ILE A 4 -7.84 -12.01 -18.07
N CYS A 5 -6.97 -11.83 -19.08
CA CYS A 5 -5.55 -11.61 -18.88
C CYS A 5 -5.27 -10.31 -18.10
N ILE A 6 -5.97 -9.22 -18.41
CA ILE A 6 -5.81 -7.93 -17.70
C ILE A 6 -6.19 -8.06 -16.22
N ILE A 7 -7.31 -8.72 -15.93
CA ILE A 7 -7.77 -8.94 -14.55
C ILE A 7 -6.77 -9.80 -13.76
N LEU A 8 -6.22 -10.84 -14.38
CA LEU A 8 -5.21 -11.70 -13.73
C LEU A 8 -3.88 -10.97 -13.48
N ILE A 9 -3.46 -10.08 -14.39
CA ILE A 9 -2.24 -9.27 -14.20
C ILE A 9 -2.42 -8.30 -13.03
N VAL A 10 -3.56 -7.61 -12.96
CA VAL A 10 -3.88 -6.71 -11.85
C VAL A 10 -3.92 -7.50 -10.54
N PHE A 11 -4.62 -8.64 -10.52
CA PHE A 11 -4.69 -9.51 -9.34
C PHE A 11 -3.30 -10.03 -8.89
N ALA A 12 -2.43 -10.39 -9.84
CA ALA A 12 -1.07 -10.85 -9.53
C ALA A 12 -0.21 -9.74 -8.93
N ILE A 13 -0.32 -8.50 -9.42
CA ILE A 13 0.36 -7.33 -8.84
C ILE A 13 -0.13 -7.08 -7.42
N TYR A 14 -1.45 -7.14 -7.20
CA TYR A 14 -2.05 -7.02 -5.86
C TYR A 14 -1.57 -8.13 -4.89
N ALA A 15 -1.52 -9.39 -5.36
CA ALA A 15 -1.12 -10.53 -4.55
C ALA A 15 0.38 -10.53 -4.21
N LEU A 16 1.24 -10.07 -5.13
CA LEU A 16 2.68 -9.95 -4.91
C LEU A 16 3.04 -8.75 -4.02
N SER A 17 2.24 -7.67 -4.05
CA SER A 17 2.46 -6.49 -3.21
C SER A 17 2.16 -6.74 -1.72
N GLY A 18 1.36 -7.76 -1.39
CA GLY A 18 0.99 -8.10 0.00
C GLY A 18 2.05 -8.86 0.81
N ASN A 19 3.16 -9.28 0.19
CA ASN A 19 4.08 -10.26 0.80
C ASN A 19 5.53 -9.80 0.94
N MET A 20 5.79 -8.49 1.07
CA MET A 20 7.06 -8.01 1.62
C MET A 20 6.97 -7.84 3.13
N GLN A 21 6.82 -8.95 3.82
CA GLN A 21 7.14 -9.06 5.23
C GLN A 21 8.60 -9.51 5.31
N ASN A 22 9.54 -8.56 5.30
CA ASN A 22 10.90 -8.84 5.73
C ASN A 22 11.39 -7.75 6.68
N GLY A 23 12.13 -8.20 7.68
CA GLY A 23 12.16 -7.66 9.04
C GLY A 23 12.78 -6.27 9.19
N GLY A 24 12.27 -5.54 10.17
CA GLY A 24 12.79 -4.24 10.58
C GLY A 24 12.01 -3.69 11.76
N PHE A 25 12.42 -4.08 12.96
CA PHE A 25 11.90 -3.63 14.25
C PHE A 25 12.12 -2.11 14.39
N GLY A 26 11.17 -1.29 13.94
CA GLY A 26 11.25 0.17 13.96
C GLY A 26 9.87 0.79 14.03
N SER A 27 9.47 1.21 15.23
CA SER A 27 8.13 1.69 15.60
C SER A 27 7.58 2.85 14.73
N GLY A 28 8.43 3.54 13.96
CA GLY A 28 8.02 4.60 13.01
C GLY A 28 7.62 4.12 11.61
N ASN A 29 8.22 3.04 11.09
CA ASN A 29 8.01 2.61 9.69
C ASN A 29 6.71 1.84 9.46
N ASN A 30 6.13 1.27 10.52
CA ASN A 30 4.89 0.48 10.40
C ASN A 30 3.68 1.35 10.04
N ALA A 31 3.61 2.58 10.57
CA ALA A 31 2.47 3.46 10.30
C ALA A 31 2.42 3.91 8.83
N LEU A 32 3.56 4.24 8.24
CA LEU A 32 3.66 4.59 6.82
C LEU A 32 3.32 3.40 5.92
N LYS A 33 3.82 2.21 6.26
CA LYS A 33 3.56 0.99 5.49
C LYS A 33 2.07 0.61 5.49
N ILE A 34 1.40 0.74 6.63
CA ILE A 34 -0.05 0.51 6.73
C ILE A 34 -0.82 1.58 5.94
N LEU A 35 -0.33 2.81 5.91
CA LEU A 35 -0.96 3.87 5.14
C LEU A 35 -0.82 3.63 3.63
N GLU A 36 0.36 3.22 3.17
CA GLU A 36 0.64 2.86 1.78
C GLU A 36 -0.15 1.64 1.31
N ASP A 37 -0.24 0.60 2.15
CA ASP A 37 -1.03 -0.61 1.86
C ASP A 37 -2.51 -0.27 1.63
N ARG A 38 -3.09 0.62 2.45
CA ARG A 38 -4.49 1.06 2.29
C ARG A 38 -4.71 1.93 1.06
N TYR A 39 -3.74 2.77 0.70
CA TYR A 39 -3.78 3.56 -0.53
C TYR A 39 -3.70 2.67 -1.77
N ALA A 40 -2.79 1.69 -1.78
CA ALA A 40 -2.66 0.72 -2.87
C ALA A 40 -3.94 -0.12 -3.04
N LYS A 41 -4.62 -0.46 -1.94
CA LYS A 41 -5.93 -1.12 -1.93
C LYS A 41 -7.08 -0.22 -2.41
N GLY A 42 -6.87 1.09 -2.55
CA GLY A 42 -7.92 2.06 -2.89
C GLY A 42 -8.92 2.30 -1.76
N GLU A 43 -8.58 1.93 -0.52
CA GLU A 43 -9.42 2.15 0.66
C GLU A 43 -9.41 3.62 1.11
N ILE A 44 -8.37 4.37 0.73
CA ILE A 44 -8.22 5.79 0.99
C ILE A 44 -7.86 6.52 -0.31
N GLY A 45 -8.33 7.75 -0.46
CA GLY A 45 -8.00 8.62 -1.60
C GLY A 45 -6.70 9.41 -1.39
N ASP A 46 -6.20 10.00 -2.48
CA ASP A 46 -4.94 10.75 -2.56
C ASP A 46 -4.82 11.84 -1.48
N ASP A 47 -5.87 12.64 -1.30
CA ASP A 47 -5.91 13.73 -0.31
C ASP A 47 -5.72 13.23 1.13
N GLU A 48 -6.29 12.07 1.43
CA GLU A 48 -6.24 11.46 2.76
C GLU A 48 -4.88 10.80 3.02
N TYR A 49 -4.33 10.15 1.99
CA TYR A 49 -2.98 9.59 2.03
C TYR A 49 -1.94 10.67 2.30
N ILE A 50 -1.97 11.79 1.57
CA ILE A 50 -1.00 12.88 1.72
C ILE A 50 -1.05 13.48 3.13
N LYS A 51 -2.26 13.80 3.63
CA LYS A 51 -2.43 14.36 4.98
C LYS A 51 -1.86 13.44 6.06
N LYS A 52 -2.17 12.14 5.99
CA LYS A 52 -1.72 11.16 7.00
C LYS A 52 -0.22 10.90 6.89
N ARG A 53 0.33 10.87 5.68
CA ARG A 53 1.77 10.68 5.43
C ARG A 53 2.56 11.84 6.02
N ASP A 54 2.13 13.07 5.78
CA ASP A 54 2.79 14.27 6.29
C ASP A 54 2.73 14.34 7.82
N LEU A 55 1.61 13.95 8.43
CA LEU A 55 1.49 13.84 9.89
C LEU A 55 2.46 12.82 10.50
N ILE A 56 2.69 11.69 9.81
CA ILE A 56 3.61 10.64 10.30
C ILE A 56 5.08 11.06 10.10
N LEU A 57 5.40 11.75 9.01
CA LEU A 57 6.77 12.21 8.71
C LEU A 57 7.21 13.42 9.52
N LYS A 58 6.27 14.25 10.00
CA LYS A 58 6.57 15.48 10.77
C LYS A 58 6.86 15.23 12.26
N LYS A 59 7.08 13.97 12.67
CA LYS A 59 7.46 13.59 14.04
C LYS A 59 8.96 13.71 14.24
#